data_AF-A0AAW1Y5E3-F1
#
_entry.id   AF-A0AAW1Y5E3-F1
#
_cell.length_a   1.000
_cell.length_b   1.000
_cell.length_c   1.000
_cell.angle_alpha   90.00
_cell.angle_beta   90.00
_cell.angle_gamma   90.00
#
_symmetry.space_group_name_H-M   'P 1'
#
loop_
_entity.id
_entity.type
_entity.pdbx_description
1 polymer ?
#
loop_
_entity_poly.entity_id
_entity_poly.type
_entity_poly.pdbx_seq_one_letter_code
_entity_poly.pdbx_strand_id
1 'polypeptide(L)'
;MEEGMILDNDINSTIVHPLKKGVTLHAIVDACHSGTILDLLCVYDLKENTWKDNSPPSGARKCTSGGLAICISACGDDKMAADTTAFNRNVMNGAMTYILIETIKNNSGGITYGVLLESMLNQIEKINGDRCLNSRILRKVFRHQVIQEPLLSSSEEFDVYAKKFIL
;
A
#
# COMPACT_ATOMS: atom_id res chain seq x y z
N MET A 1 -29.26 -0.98 11.83
CA MET A 1 -27.95 -1.01 12.53
C MET A 1 -27.02 -0.26 11.62
N GLU A 2 -26.57 0.93 12.02
CA GLU A 2 -25.39 1.53 11.39
C GLU A 2 -24.19 0.86 12.05
N GLU A 3 -23.45 0.06 11.29
CA GLU A 3 -22.16 -0.45 11.73
C GLU A 3 -21.17 0.73 11.79
N GLY A 4 -20.41 0.84 12.88
CA GLY A 4 -19.44 1.93 13.09
C GLY A 4 -18.15 1.75 12.27
N MET A 5 -17.40 2.85 12.09
CA MET A 5 -16.08 2.84 11.46
C MET A 5 -14.99 2.51 12.50
N ILE A 6 -14.04 1.65 12.16
CA ILE A 6 -12.82 1.45 12.96
C ILE A 6 -11.83 2.54 12.56
N LEU A 7 -11.37 3.33 13.53
CA LEU A 7 -10.44 4.43 13.28
C LEU A 7 -9.00 3.91 13.11
N ASP A 8 -8.19 4.65 12.36
CA ASP A 8 -6.74 4.42 12.20
C ASP A 8 -6.00 4.28 13.54
N ASN A 9 -6.31 5.14 14.50
CA ASN A 9 -5.73 5.10 15.84
C ASN A 9 -6.12 3.83 16.61
N ASP A 10 -7.35 3.32 16.42
CA ASP A 10 -7.80 2.08 17.04
C ASP A 10 -7.06 0.89 16.45
N ILE A 11 -6.86 0.87 15.14
CA ILE A 11 -6.04 -0.16 14.46
C ILE A 11 -4.61 -0.10 14.98
N ASN A 12 -3.98 1.08 14.96
CA ASN A 12 -2.60 1.26 15.38
C ASN A 12 -2.38 0.81 16.84
N SER A 13 -3.20 1.29 17.77
CA SER A 13 -3.09 0.92 19.18
C SER A 13 -3.31 -0.56 19.45
N THR A 14 -4.13 -1.22 18.62
CA THR A 14 -4.46 -2.64 18.76
C THR A 14 -3.41 -3.57 18.16
N ILE A 15 -2.88 -3.28 16.97
CA ILE A 15 -2.01 -4.23 16.23
C ILE A 15 -0.59 -3.74 15.95
N VAL A 16 -0.34 -2.43 15.98
CA VAL A 16 0.99 -1.85 15.72
C VAL A 16 1.73 -1.59 17.02
N HIS A 17 1.12 -0.85 17.94
CA HIS A 17 1.72 -0.46 19.21
C HIS A 17 2.22 -1.66 20.05
N PRO A 18 1.49 -2.80 20.13
CA PRO A 18 1.91 -3.91 21.00
C PRO A 18 3.10 -4.71 20.48
N LEU A 19 3.52 -4.52 19.22
CA LEU A 19 4.58 -5.32 18.58
C LEU A 19 5.89 -5.26 19.37
N LYS A 20 6.29 -6.40 19.92
CA LYS A 20 7.50 -6.54 20.75
C LYS A 20 8.73 -6.77 19.88
N LYS A 21 9.90 -6.56 20.47
CA LYS A 21 11.20 -6.83 19.82
C LYS A 21 11.24 -8.23 19.19
N GLY A 22 11.67 -8.29 17.93
CA GLY A 22 11.76 -9.53 17.16
C GLY A 22 10.46 -9.96 16.47
N VAL A 23 9.35 -9.24 16.68
CA VAL A 23 8.08 -9.45 15.96
C VAL A 23 8.02 -8.52 14.76
N THR A 24 7.62 -9.05 13.62
CA THR A 24 7.33 -8.27 12.40
C THR A 24 5.86 -8.42 12.04
N LEU A 25 5.16 -7.30 11.90
CA LEU A 25 3.85 -7.23 11.27
C LEU A 25 4.02 -6.85 9.80
N HIS A 26 3.55 -7.72 8.91
CA HIS A 26 3.33 -7.39 7.51
C HIS A 26 1.84 -7.14 7.28
N ALA A 27 1.49 -5.92 6.92
CA ALA A 27 0.13 -5.54 6.58
C ALA A 27 0.00 -5.32 5.07
N ILE A 28 -1.07 -5.85 4.49
CA ILE A 28 -1.45 -5.64 3.10
C ILE A 28 -2.87 -5.08 3.15
N VAL A 29 -3.05 -3.83 2.70
CA VAL A 29 -4.35 -3.15 2.81
C VAL A 29 -4.84 -2.71 1.43
N ASP A 30 -5.95 -3.30 1.01
CA ASP A 30 -6.61 -3.01 -0.26
C ASP A 30 -7.94 -2.30 0.01
N ALA A 31 -7.87 -0.99 0.30
CA ALA A 31 -9.02 -0.15 0.59
C ALA A 31 -8.82 1.29 0.08
N CYS A 32 -9.91 1.95 -0.31
CA CYS A 32 -9.87 3.35 -0.74
C CYS A 32 -9.50 4.28 0.42
N HIS A 33 -8.63 5.26 0.17
CA HIS A 33 -8.13 6.23 1.17
C HIS A 33 -7.36 5.58 2.34
N SER A 34 -6.68 4.44 2.10
CA SER A 34 -5.99 3.67 3.14
C SER A 34 -4.47 3.87 3.20
N GLY A 35 -3.94 4.86 2.46
CA GLY A 35 -2.49 5.09 2.31
C GLY A 35 -1.73 5.00 3.64
N THR A 36 -2.24 5.68 4.68
CA THR A 36 -1.65 5.74 6.02
C THR A 36 -2.49 5.06 7.09
N ILE A 37 -3.30 4.04 6.77
CA ILE A 37 -4.26 3.41 7.70
C ILE A 37 -3.63 2.83 8.98
N LEU A 38 -2.36 2.45 8.93
CA LEU A 38 -1.61 1.96 10.09
C LEU A 38 -0.82 3.04 10.81
N ASP A 39 -0.87 4.30 10.33
CA ASP A 39 -0.29 5.42 11.05
C ASP A 39 1.22 5.27 11.30
N LEU A 40 1.91 4.68 10.32
CA LEU A 40 3.34 4.40 10.38
C LEU A 40 4.15 5.67 10.07
N LEU A 41 5.28 5.82 10.76
CA LEU A 41 6.09 7.05 10.76
C LEU A 41 6.87 7.27 9.46
N CYS A 42 7.17 6.22 8.71
CA CYS A 42 7.96 6.31 7.50
C CYS A 42 7.09 5.91 6.31
N VAL A 43 7.04 6.75 5.28
CA VAL A 43 6.41 6.43 3.99
C VAL A 43 7.49 6.47 2.91
N TYR A 44 7.57 5.43 2.09
CA TYR A 44 8.59 5.33 1.07
C TYR A 44 8.13 5.99 -0.23
N ASP A 45 8.88 6.98 -0.68
CA ASP A 45 8.69 7.64 -1.97
C ASP A 45 9.52 6.91 -3.04
N LEU A 46 8.83 6.16 -3.89
CA LEU A 46 9.48 5.38 -4.95
C LEU A 46 10.13 6.26 -6.02
N LYS A 47 9.62 7.46 -6.27
CA LYS A 47 10.15 8.37 -7.31
C LYS A 47 11.45 9.01 -6.86
N GLU A 48 11.48 9.44 -5.60
CA GLU A 48 12.66 10.07 -4.98
C GLU A 48 13.62 9.03 -4.36
N ASN A 49 13.24 7.74 -4.37
CA ASN A 49 13.99 6.64 -3.76
C ASN A 49 14.42 6.96 -2.31
N THR A 50 13.47 7.44 -1.51
CA THR A 50 13.75 7.93 -0.15
C THR A 50 12.56 7.77 0.79
N TRP A 51 12.85 7.63 2.07
CA TRP A 51 11.82 7.65 3.11
C TRP A 51 11.42 9.10 3.43
N LYS A 52 10.12 9.31 3.63
CA LYS A 52 9.52 10.57 4.06
C LYS A 52 8.95 10.39 5.46
N ASP A 53 9.09 11.44 6.28
CA ASP A 53 8.43 11.51 7.58
C ASP A 53 6.91 11.65 7.40
N ASN A 54 6.18 10.78 8.08
CA ASN A 54 4.72 10.73 8.14
C ASN A 54 4.22 10.87 9.59
N SER A 55 5.04 11.48 10.47
CA SER A 55 4.64 11.81 11.83
C SER A 55 3.42 12.73 11.84
N PRO A 56 2.40 12.48 12.67
CA PRO A 56 1.23 13.34 12.73
C PRO A 56 1.61 14.74 13.27
N PRO A 57 1.00 15.82 12.78
CA PRO A 57 1.24 17.18 13.28
C PRO A 57 0.94 17.34 14.78
N SER A 58 0.10 16.46 15.35
CA SER A 58 -0.22 16.43 16.77
C SER A 58 0.95 15.98 17.66
N GLY A 59 2.02 15.42 17.08
CA GLY A 59 3.14 14.83 17.83
C GLY A 59 2.78 13.55 18.57
N ALA A 60 1.62 12.93 18.26
CA ALA A 60 1.23 11.66 18.84
C ALA A 60 2.28 10.60 18.52
N ARG A 61 2.82 9.94 19.56
CA ARG A 61 3.88 8.95 19.43
C ARG A 61 3.32 7.63 18.89
N LYS A 62 3.25 7.50 17.56
CA LYS A 62 2.82 6.30 16.84
C LYS A 62 4.01 5.37 16.59
N CYS A 63 4.43 4.65 17.62
CA CYS A 63 5.54 3.69 17.53
C CYS A 63 5.15 2.30 18.02
N THR A 64 5.90 1.29 17.57
CA THR A 64 5.80 -0.08 18.09
C THR A 64 6.43 -0.20 19.49
N SER A 65 6.16 -1.31 20.18
CA SER A 65 6.86 -1.70 21.42
C SER A 65 8.23 -2.35 21.16
N GLY A 66 8.90 -1.98 20.06
CA GLY A 66 10.22 -2.49 19.65
C GLY A 66 10.19 -3.53 18.52
N GLY A 67 9.02 -3.94 18.04
CA GLY A 67 8.87 -4.73 16.82
C GLY A 67 8.89 -3.87 15.54
N LEU A 68 8.75 -4.52 14.39
CA LEU A 68 8.73 -3.88 13.08
C LEU A 68 7.33 -3.99 12.47
N ALA A 69 6.75 -2.88 12.01
CA ALA A 69 5.55 -2.89 11.21
C ALA A 69 5.86 -2.40 9.80
N ILE A 70 5.42 -3.14 8.78
CA ILE A 70 5.55 -2.79 7.37
C ILE A 70 4.19 -2.94 6.73
N CYS A 71 3.75 -1.93 5.99
CA CYS A 71 2.47 -1.91 5.30
C CYS A 71 2.66 -1.67 3.81
N ILE A 72 2.00 -2.49 2.98
CA ILE A 72 1.77 -2.19 1.57
C ILE A 72 0.28 -1.89 1.42
N SER A 73 -0.06 -0.65 1.05
CA SER A 73 -1.44 -0.19 0.90
C SER A 73 -1.73 0.29 -0.51
N ALA A 74 -3.00 0.29 -0.89
CA ALA A 74 -3.46 0.99 -2.08
C ALA A 74 -3.58 2.48 -1.76
N CYS A 75 -2.87 3.34 -2.50
CA CYS A 75 -2.95 4.78 -2.38
C CYS A 75 -3.70 5.36 -3.58
N GLY A 76 -4.84 6.00 -3.31
CA GLY A 76 -5.56 6.82 -4.27
C GLY A 76 -5.20 8.27 -4.05
N ASP A 77 -4.77 8.96 -5.10
CA ASP A 77 -4.37 10.37 -5.02
C ASP A 77 -5.47 11.25 -4.40
N ASP A 78 -5.22 11.79 -3.20
CA ASP A 78 -6.02 12.86 -2.60
C ASP A 78 -6.00 14.14 -3.46
N LYS A 79 -5.14 14.23 -4.47
CA LYS A 79 -5.13 15.33 -5.44
C LYS A 79 -6.31 15.35 -6.41
N MET A 80 -7.15 14.31 -6.45
CA MET A 80 -8.44 14.32 -7.16
C MET A 80 -9.64 14.64 -6.24
N ALA A 81 -9.42 14.81 -4.92
CA ALA A 81 -10.51 15.11 -3.99
C ALA A 81 -10.88 16.59 -3.93
N ALA A 82 -9.97 17.49 -4.35
CA ALA A 82 -10.22 18.94 -4.32
C ALA A 82 -10.90 19.48 -5.59
N ASP A 83 -10.65 18.87 -6.74
CA ASP A 83 -11.25 19.26 -8.02
C ASP A 83 -11.92 18.05 -8.65
N THR A 84 -13.17 17.77 -8.24
CA THR A 84 -14.26 17.45 -9.18
C THR A 84 -15.51 16.99 -8.43
N THR A 85 -16.60 17.71 -8.67
CA THR A 85 -17.97 17.20 -8.63
C THR A 85 -18.24 16.10 -9.70
N ALA A 86 -17.21 15.33 -10.07
CA ALA A 86 -17.17 14.40 -11.20
C ALA A 86 -16.54 13.05 -10.83
N PHE A 87 -16.75 12.57 -9.59
CA PHE A 87 -16.41 11.22 -9.16
C PHE A 87 -17.28 10.18 -9.88
N ASN A 88 -16.91 9.88 -11.12
CA ASN A 88 -17.44 8.79 -11.96
C ASN A 88 -16.29 7.89 -12.45
N ARG A 89 -15.30 7.62 -11.59
CA ARG A 89 -14.29 6.58 -11.84
C ARG A 89 -14.52 5.47 -10.82
N ASN A 90 -15.06 4.35 -11.28
CA ASN A 90 -15.14 3.13 -10.46
C ASN A 90 -13.70 2.71 -10.12
N VAL A 91 -13.33 2.77 -8.84
CA VAL A 91 -12.06 2.23 -8.34
C VAL A 91 -12.24 0.73 -8.11
N MET A 92 -11.24 -0.07 -8.48
CA MET A 92 -11.35 -1.52 -8.30
C MET A 92 -10.73 -2.00 -7.00
N ASN A 93 -11.57 -2.53 -6.13
CA ASN A 93 -11.14 -3.23 -4.92
C ASN A 93 -10.52 -4.58 -5.27
N GLY A 94 -9.44 -4.97 -4.58
CA GLY A 94 -8.77 -6.26 -4.79
C GLY A 94 -7.75 -6.26 -5.92
N ALA A 95 -7.65 -5.17 -6.68
CA ALA A 95 -6.69 -5.02 -7.77
C ALA A 95 -5.24 -5.02 -7.25
N MET A 96 -4.98 -4.33 -6.14
CA MET A 96 -3.64 -4.26 -5.55
C MET A 96 -3.22 -5.64 -5.03
N THR A 97 -4.13 -6.33 -4.35
CA THR A 97 -3.92 -7.70 -3.86
C THR A 97 -3.63 -8.67 -4.99
N TYR A 98 -4.39 -8.60 -6.09
CA TYR A 98 -4.17 -9.44 -7.26
C TYR A 98 -2.77 -9.20 -7.87
N ILE A 99 -2.38 -7.94 -8.07
CA ILE A 99 -1.08 -7.57 -8.65
C ILE A 99 0.07 -7.97 -7.73
N LEU A 100 -0.09 -7.81 -6.41
CA LEU A 100 0.88 -8.26 -5.42
C LEU A 100 1.13 -9.78 -5.55
N ILE A 101 0.06 -10.58 -5.57
CA ILE A 101 0.14 -12.04 -5.68
C ILE A 101 0.78 -12.46 -7.00
N GLU A 102 0.37 -11.85 -8.12
CA GLU A 102 0.95 -12.12 -9.44
C GLU A 102 2.45 -11.81 -9.47
N THR A 103 2.85 -10.67 -8.91
CA THR A 103 4.25 -10.24 -8.84
C THR A 103 5.09 -11.22 -8.03
N ILE A 104 4.61 -11.66 -6.86
CA ILE A 104 5.31 -12.63 -6.02
C ILE A 104 5.46 -13.97 -6.74
N LYS A 105 4.38 -14.48 -7.37
CA LYS A 105 4.42 -15.75 -8.12
C LYS A 105 5.45 -15.73 -9.25
N ASN A 106 5.53 -14.63 -9.97
CA ASN A 106 6.48 -14.45 -11.08
C ASN A 106 7.94 -14.29 -10.62
N ASN A 107 8.18 -14.04 -9.31
CA ASN A 107 9.51 -13.86 -8.72
C ASN A 107 9.85 -14.97 -7.72
N SER A 108 9.86 -16.22 -8.21
CA SER A 108 10.04 -17.43 -7.40
C SER A 108 11.39 -17.52 -6.65
N GLY A 109 12.39 -16.73 -7.04
CA GLY A 109 13.72 -16.68 -6.41
C GLY A 109 13.83 -15.73 -5.21
N GLY A 110 12.71 -15.16 -4.76
CA GLY A 110 12.67 -14.16 -3.69
C GLY A 110 12.87 -12.73 -4.20
N ILE A 111 12.04 -11.82 -3.71
CA ILE A 111 11.96 -10.42 -4.16
C ILE A 111 12.29 -9.46 -3.00
N THR A 112 12.80 -8.28 -3.30
CA THR A 112 13.03 -7.22 -2.32
C THR A 112 11.86 -6.24 -2.33
N TYR A 113 11.69 -5.43 -1.29
CA TYR A 113 10.59 -4.45 -1.25
C TYR A 113 10.64 -3.47 -2.42
N GLY A 114 11.84 -2.96 -2.77
CA GLY A 114 12.01 -2.04 -3.89
C GLY A 114 11.59 -2.68 -5.21
N VAL A 115 12.12 -3.87 -5.52
CA VAL A 115 11.78 -4.59 -6.77
C VAL A 115 10.30 -4.98 -6.81
N LEU A 116 9.71 -5.32 -5.65
CA LEU A 116 8.27 -5.60 -5.54
C LEU A 116 7.44 -4.39 -5.92
N LEU A 117 7.70 -3.22 -5.31
CA LEU A 117 6.97 -1.99 -5.59
C LEU A 117 7.11 -1.55 -7.05
N GLU A 118 8.32 -1.57 -7.60
CA GLU A 118 8.57 -1.26 -9.00
C GLU A 118 7.82 -2.21 -9.93
N SER A 119 7.84 -3.50 -9.64
CA SER A 119 7.15 -4.51 -10.47
C SER A 119 5.63 -4.36 -10.42
N MET A 120 5.08 -4.00 -9.26
CA MET A 120 3.66 -3.71 -9.10
C MET A 120 3.28 -2.43 -9.83
N LEU A 121 4.04 -1.33 -9.66
CA LEU A 121 3.80 -0.06 -10.34
C LEU A 121 3.85 -0.22 -11.86
N ASN A 122 4.87 -0.89 -12.39
CA ASN A 122 4.99 -1.17 -13.82
C ASN A 122 3.80 -1.96 -14.38
N GLN A 123 3.22 -2.88 -13.60
CA GLN A 123 2.01 -3.61 -14.00
C GLN A 123 0.78 -2.72 -13.98
N ILE A 124 0.64 -1.88 -12.96
CA ILE A 124 -0.46 -0.91 -12.84
C ILE A 124 -0.41 0.10 -13.99
N GLU A 125 0.75 0.68 -14.29
CA GLU A 125 0.94 1.61 -15.41
C GLU A 125 0.60 0.96 -16.75
N LYS A 126 1.01 -0.29 -16.97
CA LYS A 126 0.61 -1.05 -18.16
C LYS A 126 -0.90 -1.23 -18.22
N ILE A 127 -1.55 -1.59 -17.11
CA ILE A 127 -3.00 -1.81 -17.09
C ILE A 127 -3.78 -0.51 -17.28
N ASN A 128 -3.32 0.59 -16.68
CA ASN A 128 -3.94 1.91 -16.79
C ASN A 128 -3.68 2.55 -18.18
N GLY A 129 -2.50 2.31 -18.78
CA GLY A 129 -2.08 2.86 -20.08
C GLY A 129 -2.60 2.07 -21.29
N ASP A 130 -2.65 0.74 -21.22
CA ASP A 130 -3.19 -0.10 -22.29
C ASP A 130 -4.72 -0.21 -22.19
N ARG A 131 -5.43 0.55 -23.03
CA ARG A 131 -6.84 0.23 -23.37
C ARG A 131 -6.98 -1.10 -24.13
N CYS A 132 -5.89 -1.84 -24.38
CA CYS A 132 -5.82 -3.04 -25.21
C CYS A 132 -5.18 -4.25 -24.50
N LEU A 133 -5.54 -4.52 -23.24
CA LEU A 133 -5.00 -5.63 -22.42
C LEU A 133 -4.98 -7.02 -23.12
N ASN A 134 -3.83 -7.62 -23.36
CA ASN A 134 -3.69 -8.94 -24.04
C ASN A 134 -4.23 -10.14 -23.24
N SER A 135 -4.55 -9.99 -21.95
CA SER A 135 -5.22 -11.03 -21.15
C SER A 135 -6.73 -10.83 -21.16
N ARG A 136 -7.48 -11.78 -21.73
CA ARG A 136 -8.96 -11.82 -21.70
C ARG A 136 -9.52 -11.73 -20.26
N ILE A 137 -8.76 -12.18 -19.27
CA ILE A 137 -9.15 -12.21 -17.85
C ILE A 137 -9.01 -10.82 -17.24
N LEU A 138 -7.84 -10.19 -17.39
CA LEU A 138 -7.62 -8.82 -16.93
C LEU A 138 -8.58 -7.84 -17.63
N ARG A 139 -8.83 -8.05 -18.92
CA ARG A 139 -9.79 -7.23 -19.67
C ARG A 139 -11.24 -7.42 -19.21
N LYS A 140 -11.60 -8.48 -18.47
CA LYS A 140 -12.95 -8.66 -17.89
C LYS A 140 -13.06 -8.04 -16.50
N VAL A 141 -12.02 -8.18 -15.70
CA VAL A 141 -12.00 -7.71 -14.30
C VAL A 141 -11.78 -6.19 -14.26
N PHE A 142 -10.81 -5.66 -15.00
CA PHE A 142 -10.35 -4.25 -14.93
C PHE A 142 -11.07 -3.31 -15.91
N ARG A 143 -12.24 -3.69 -16.43
CA ARG A 143 -12.96 -2.92 -17.46
C ARG A 143 -13.48 -1.60 -16.85
N HIS A 144 -12.82 -0.49 -17.20
CA HIS A 144 -13.18 0.91 -16.90
C HIS A 144 -12.72 1.47 -15.54
N GLN A 145 -11.72 0.87 -14.89
CA GLN A 145 -11.34 1.24 -13.52
C GLN A 145 -9.86 1.60 -13.43
N VAL A 146 -9.54 2.70 -12.73
CA VAL A 146 -8.16 3.09 -12.43
C VAL A 146 -7.70 2.28 -11.23
N ILE A 147 -6.56 1.61 -11.36
CA ILE A 147 -5.93 0.93 -10.22
C ILE A 147 -5.09 1.95 -9.45
N GLN A 148 -5.24 1.94 -8.13
CA GLN A 148 -4.45 2.76 -7.21
C GLN A 148 -2.99 2.31 -7.17
N GLU A 149 -2.07 3.25 -7.02
CA GLU A 149 -0.64 2.97 -6.91
C GLU A 149 -0.32 2.31 -5.55
N PRO A 150 0.69 1.43 -5.48
CA PRO A 150 1.09 0.82 -4.21
C PRO A 150 1.89 1.83 -3.39
N LEU A 151 1.59 1.90 -2.09
CA LEU A 151 2.33 2.70 -1.13
C LEU A 151 2.97 1.79 -0.09
N LEU A 152 4.26 2.00 0.18
CA LEU A 152 4.97 1.32 1.26
C LEU A 152 5.13 2.28 2.43
N SER A 153 4.72 1.82 3.61
CA SER A 153 5.01 2.50 4.88
C SER A 153 5.60 1.54 5.91
N SER A 154 6.32 2.09 6.87
CA SER A 154 7.06 1.32 7.87
C SER A 154 7.17 2.08 9.19
N SER A 155 7.29 1.36 10.31
CA SER A 155 7.56 1.95 11.62
C SER A 155 9.00 2.49 11.74
N GLU A 156 9.91 2.04 10.88
CA GLU A 156 11.30 2.49 10.79
C GLU A 156 11.80 2.39 9.34
N GLU A 157 12.80 3.21 8.99
CA GLU A 157 13.44 3.17 7.68
C GLU A 157 14.30 1.92 7.49
N PHE A 158 14.36 1.42 6.26
CA PHE A 158 15.27 0.34 5.88
C PHE A 158 15.64 0.44 4.39
N ASP A 159 16.72 -0.24 4.00
CA ASP A 159 17.09 -0.38 2.59
C ASP A 159 16.11 -1.33 1.88
N VAL A 160 15.23 -0.75 1.06
CA VAL A 160 14.18 -1.48 0.36
C VAL A 160 14.73 -2.43 -0.71
N TYR A 161 15.93 -2.20 -1.23
CA TYR A 161 16.56 -3.05 -2.24
C TYR A 161 17.42 -4.14 -1.62
N ALA A 162 17.82 -4.01 -0.35
CA ALA A 162 18.46 -5.10 0.40
C ALA A 162 17.44 -5.98 1.13
N LYS A 163 16.37 -5.41 1.69
CA LYS A 163 15.40 -6.16 2.50
C LYS A 163 14.52 -7.04 1.62
N LYS A 164 14.58 -8.36 1.85
CA LYS A 164 13.71 -9.33 1.18
C LYS A 164 12.28 -9.23 1.71
N PHE A 165 11.31 -9.30 0.81
CA PHE A 165 9.90 -9.46 1.14
C PHE A 165 9.65 -10.93 1.47
N ILE A 166 9.32 -11.21 2.74
CA ILE A 166 9.07 -12.55 3.26
C ILE A 166 7.84 -12.47 4.16
N LEU A 167 6.82 -13.27 3.84
CA LEU A 167 5.60 -13.44 4.65
C LEU A 167 5.65 -14.74 5.44
#